data_AF-A0A2R5GJD5-F1
#
_entry.id   AF-A0A2R5GJD5-F1
#
_cell.length_a   1.000
_cell.length_b   1.000
_cell.length_c   1.000
_cell.angle_alpha   90.00
_cell.angle_beta   90.00
_cell.angle_gamma   90.00
#
_symmetry.space_group_name_H-M   'P 1'
#
loop_
_entity.id
_entity.type
_entity.pdbx_description
1 polymer ?
#
loop_
_entity_poly.entity_id
_entity_poly.type
_entity_poly.pdbx_seq_one_letter_code
_entity_poly.pdbx_strand_id
1 'polypeptide(L)'
;MAGLCGNTAQYMPEFFYSYYAEPILSPPCGHGDCVVGVCVCEDGWTGLSDFITTEGIACDINNVAIKALWAINLLILFVCVFHVRDDIKQKRAQHIDLVKQKELSGKKYTVYDNKGYAAILAWLAFCLPGSFAMGILKLVTNDQRVGQTWAMTVFFFVAKLGFYLSAFLYQPQLLATILKGSRSQAALVHSSRIWGFCNMLLSMTLGLLPFVTLLASETYRDETAQLIYILYMAGSVLSMLVFGVQALVIQIQFNKIMGGEMASKSKRADEIKQKLSSFQRGTYTQATVQGLIYGIFLFVPALWNKHDYFLPISWISFHLLFRKMATSTITTKRVGISTTDTGSLSKDNDGSFTSKNEGNSVSSFVVTRSPPTATASPSNFRSFQEKAYSFHEPDPITMDDDDDYV
;
A
#
# COMPACT_ATOMS: atom_id res chain seq x y z
N MET A 1 -49.76 4.25 -16.83
CA MET A 1 -48.33 4.48 -16.54
C MET A 1 -47.60 3.22 -16.94
N ALA A 2 -46.63 3.28 -17.85
CA ALA A 2 -45.77 2.14 -18.12
C ALA A 2 -44.99 1.82 -16.83
N GLY A 3 -44.92 0.56 -16.42
CA GLY A 3 -44.21 0.18 -15.20
C GLY A 3 -42.69 0.40 -15.34
N LEU A 4 -42.02 0.72 -14.23
CA LEU A 4 -40.56 0.86 -14.12
C LEU A 4 -39.86 -0.51 -14.01
N CYS A 5 -40.59 -1.58 -13.68
CA CYS A 5 -40.05 -2.92 -13.50
C CYS A 5 -39.22 -3.40 -14.70
N GLY A 6 -37.96 -3.75 -14.46
CA GLY A 6 -37.06 -4.24 -15.51
C GLY A 6 -36.66 -3.21 -16.55
N ASN A 7 -37.10 -1.95 -16.43
CA ASN A 7 -36.73 -0.87 -17.33
C ASN A 7 -35.34 -0.33 -16.97
N THR A 8 -34.32 -1.14 -17.26
CA THR A 8 -32.95 -0.83 -16.88
C THR A 8 -32.38 0.38 -17.61
N ALA A 9 -33.02 0.79 -18.71
CA ALA A 9 -32.70 1.99 -19.44
C ALA A 9 -32.75 3.27 -18.61
N GLN A 10 -33.67 3.35 -17.64
CA GLN A 10 -33.92 4.60 -16.93
C GLN A 10 -32.80 5.02 -15.98
N TYR A 11 -31.95 4.09 -15.55
CA TYR A 11 -30.79 4.39 -14.70
C TYR A 11 -29.45 4.19 -15.43
N MET A 12 -29.50 3.91 -16.73
CA MET A 12 -28.32 3.96 -17.60
C MET A 12 -28.25 5.32 -18.27
N PRO A 13 -27.04 5.86 -18.49
CA PRO A 13 -26.88 7.00 -19.37
C PRO A 13 -27.51 6.72 -20.74
N GLU A 14 -28.16 7.72 -21.34
CA GLU A 14 -28.81 7.58 -22.67
C GLU A 14 -27.89 6.95 -23.72
N PHE A 15 -26.59 7.24 -23.67
CA PHE A 15 -25.64 6.67 -24.63
C PHE A 15 -25.44 5.15 -24.48
N PHE A 16 -25.75 4.54 -23.33
CA PHE A 16 -25.73 3.09 -23.13
C PHE A 16 -27.08 2.44 -23.43
N TYR A 17 -28.17 3.19 -23.33
CA TYR A 17 -29.53 2.70 -23.60
C TYR A 17 -29.65 2.05 -24.99
N SER A 18 -29.04 2.66 -26.02
CA SER A 18 -29.10 2.12 -27.39
C SER A 18 -28.34 0.81 -27.59
N TYR A 19 -27.41 0.46 -26.69
CA TYR A 19 -26.56 -0.73 -26.80
C TYR A 19 -26.97 -1.86 -25.87
N TYR A 20 -27.82 -1.58 -24.89
CA TYR A 20 -28.31 -2.58 -23.95
C TYR A 20 -29.74 -2.98 -24.32
N ALA A 21 -29.88 -4.23 -24.77
CA ALA A 21 -31.18 -4.88 -24.75
C ALA A 21 -31.63 -4.96 -23.29
N GLU A 22 -32.89 -4.61 -23.02
CA GLU A 22 -33.52 -4.87 -21.72
C GLU A 22 -33.24 -6.33 -21.32
N PRO A 23 -32.94 -6.60 -20.04
CA PRO A 23 -32.53 -7.93 -19.61
C PRO A 23 -33.55 -8.97 -20.08
N ILE A 24 -33.08 -9.92 -20.91
CA ILE A 24 -33.86 -11.06 -21.42
C ILE A 24 -34.27 -12.02 -20.27
N LEU A 25 -33.84 -11.73 -19.04
CA LEU A 25 -34.11 -12.53 -17.85
C LEU A 25 -35.55 -12.29 -17.38
N SER A 26 -36.38 -13.31 -17.56
CA SER A 26 -37.64 -13.48 -16.83
C SER A 26 -37.33 -14.07 -15.45
N PRO A 27 -37.78 -13.46 -14.33
CA PRO A 27 -38.69 -12.30 -14.25
C PRO A 27 -37.97 -10.93 -14.34
N PRO A 28 -38.69 -9.86 -14.77
CA PRO A 28 -38.13 -8.53 -15.03
C PRO A 28 -37.48 -7.84 -13.81
N CYS A 29 -37.79 -8.32 -12.60
CA CYS A 29 -37.26 -7.79 -11.34
C CYS A 29 -36.10 -8.63 -10.75
N GLY A 30 -35.69 -9.73 -11.39
CA GLY A 30 -34.69 -10.65 -10.82
C GLY A 30 -35.23 -11.43 -9.63
N HIS A 31 -34.74 -11.16 -8.42
CA HIS A 31 -35.21 -11.77 -7.17
C HIS A 31 -36.30 -10.92 -6.50
N GLY A 32 -37.38 -10.67 -7.24
CA GLY A 32 -38.49 -9.85 -6.76
C GLY A 32 -39.68 -9.89 -7.70
N ASP A 33 -40.76 -9.29 -7.24
CA ASP A 33 -42.03 -9.21 -7.97
C ASP A 33 -42.31 -7.78 -8.43
N CYS A 34 -42.90 -7.64 -9.62
CA CYS A 34 -43.35 -6.35 -10.11
C CYS A 34 -44.73 -6.02 -9.54
N VAL A 35 -44.78 -5.10 -8.58
CA VAL A 35 -46.01 -4.66 -7.91
C VAL A 35 -46.29 -3.21 -8.29
N VAL A 36 -47.37 -2.98 -9.04
CA VAL A 36 -47.79 -1.63 -9.49
C VAL A 36 -46.67 -0.92 -10.28
N GLY A 37 -45.89 -1.67 -11.05
CA GLY A 37 -44.80 -1.11 -11.87
C GLY A 37 -43.53 -0.79 -11.10
N VAL A 38 -43.39 -1.20 -9.85
CA VAL A 38 -42.15 -1.12 -9.07
C VAL A 38 -41.72 -2.53 -8.64
N CYS A 39 -40.43 -2.83 -8.72
CA CYS A 39 -39.88 -4.09 -8.24
C CYS A 39 -39.79 -4.11 -6.71
N VAL A 40 -40.49 -5.06 -6.09
CA VAL A 40 -40.43 -5.35 -4.66
C VAL A 40 -39.52 -6.57 -4.48
N CYS A 41 -38.40 -6.37 -3.78
CA CYS A 41 -37.39 -7.42 -3.64
C CYS A 41 -37.77 -8.47 -2.60
N GLU A 42 -37.39 -9.71 -2.87
CA GLU A 42 -37.41 -10.79 -1.89
C GLU A 42 -36.48 -10.49 -0.71
N ASP A 43 -36.75 -11.13 0.44
CA ASP A 43 -35.93 -10.97 1.64
C ASP A 43 -34.44 -11.27 1.36
N GLY A 44 -33.58 -10.32 1.72
CA GLY A 44 -32.14 -10.41 1.51
C GLY A 44 -31.65 -9.91 0.15
N TRP A 45 -32.55 -9.59 -0.79
CA TRP A 45 -32.22 -8.95 -2.06
C TRP A 45 -32.53 -7.45 -2.04
N THR A 46 -31.85 -6.69 -2.89
CA THR A 46 -32.02 -5.24 -3.01
C THR A 46 -31.58 -4.74 -4.38
N GLY A 47 -32.03 -3.53 -4.74
CA GLY A 47 -31.45 -2.72 -5.82
C GLY A 47 -30.53 -1.60 -5.29
N LEU A 48 -30.33 -1.49 -3.98
CA LEU A 48 -29.45 -0.49 -3.38
C LEU A 48 -27.98 -0.88 -3.59
N SER A 49 -27.23 -0.07 -4.35
CA SER A 49 -25.79 -0.23 -4.56
C SER A 49 -24.97 0.99 -4.15
N ASP A 50 -23.67 0.81 -4.02
CA ASP A 50 -22.69 1.89 -3.97
C ASP A 50 -22.72 2.66 -5.30
N PHE A 51 -22.77 3.99 -5.23
CA PHE A 51 -22.95 4.91 -6.36
C PHE A 51 -24.31 4.79 -7.05
N ILE A 52 -24.55 3.77 -7.88
CA ILE A 52 -25.74 3.66 -8.75
C ILE A 52 -26.77 2.73 -8.10
N THR A 53 -27.94 3.27 -7.74
CA THR A 53 -29.05 2.46 -7.24
C THR A 53 -30.01 2.04 -8.36
N THR A 54 -30.52 0.84 -8.24
CA THR A 54 -31.58 0.25 -9.08
C THR A 54 -32.80 -0.11 -8.23
N GLU A 55 -32.97 0.52 -7.08
CA GLU A 55 -34.10 0.28 -6.18
C GLU A 55 -35.43 0.57 -6.92
N GLY A 56 -36.39 -0.33 -6.76
CA GLY A 56 -37.66 -0.28 -7.48
C GLY A 56 -37.60 -0.69 -8.96
N ILE A 57 -36.41 -0.97 -9.51
CA ILE A 57 -36.22 -1.33 -10.92
C ILE A 57 -35.69 -2.77 -11.07
N ALA A 58 -34.77 -3.18 -10.20
CA ALA A 58 -34.21 -4.54 -10.19
C ALA A 58 -33.74 -4.96 -8.79
N CYS A 59 -33.87 -6.26 -8.51
CA CYS A 59 -33.49 -6.90 -7.25
C CYS A 59 -32.42 -7.97 -7.50
N ASP A 60 -31.19 -7.54 -7.78
CA ASP A 60 -30.09 -8.40 -8.22
C ASP A 60 -28.85 -8.34 -7.31
N ILE A 61 -28.95 -7.59 -6.20
CA ILE A 61 -27.92 -7.49 -5.17
C ILE A 61 -28.36 -8.28 -3.94
N ASN A 62 -27.53 -9.22 -3.51
CA ASN A 62 -27.76 -10.05 -2.34
C ASN A 62 -26.99 -9.48 -1.13
N ASN A 63 -27.73 -8.94 -0.16
CA ASN A 63 -27.17 -8.34 1.05
C ASN A 63 -26.40 -9.37 1.90
N VAL A 64 -26.81 -10.64 1.91
CA VAL A 64 -26.12 -11.70 2.68
C VAL A 64 -24.73 -11.94 2.11
N ALA A 65 -24.61 -12.01 0.78
CA ALA A 65 -23.33 -12.16 0.11
C ALA A 65 -22.41 -10.96 0.35
N ILE A 66 -22.92 -9.72 0.29
CA ILE A 66 -22.14 -8.52 0.63
C ILE A 66 -21.61 -8.59 2.06
N LYS A 67 -22.47 -8.95 3.03
CA LYS A 67 -22.07 -9.10 4.42
C LYS A 67 -21.01 -10.17 4.60
N ALA A 68 -21.15 -11.32 3.93
CA ALA A 68 -20.15 -12.38 3.97
C ALA A 68 -18.80 -11.90 3.42
N LEU A 69 -18.79 -11.18 2.29
CA LEU A 69 -17.56 -10.63 1.72
C LEU A 69 -16.89 -9.61 2.64
N TRP A 70 -17.66 -8.73 3.30
CA TRP A 70 -17.12 -7.80 4.28
C TRP A 70 -16.61 -8.49 5.54
N ALA A 71 -17.27 -9.54 6.02
CA ALA A 71 -16.79 -10.37 7.13
C ALA A 71 -15.43 -11.02 6.79
N ILE A 72 -15.30 -11.59 5.59
CA ILE A 72 -14.04 -12.14 5.09
C ILE A 72 -12.96 -11.06 5.00
N ASN A 73 -13.30 -9.88 4.47
CA ASN A 73 -12.35 -8.77 4.37
C ASN A 73 -11.84 -8.32 5.76
N LEU A 74 -12.74 -8.17 6.75
CA LEU A 74 -12.38 -7.83 8.12
C LEU A 74 -11.54 -8.91 8.80
N LEU A 75 -11.83 -10.19 8.56
CA LEU A 75 -11.02 -11.29 9.08
C LEU A 75 -9.59 -11.23 8.51
N ILE A 76 -9.45 -11.02 7.19
CA ILE A 76 -8.15 -10.88 6.55
C ILE A 76 -7.41 -9.64 7.06
N LEU A 77 -8.10 -8.52 7.23
CA LEU A 77 -7.56 -7.31 7.84
C LEU A 77 -6.96 -7.60 9.23
N PHE A 78 -7.73 -8.27 10.10
CA PHE A 78 -7.29 -8.64 11.44
C PHE A 78 -6.07 -9.58 11.40
N VAL A 79 -6.11 -10.63 10.59
CA VAL A 79 -4.99 -11.57 10.43
C VAL A 79 -3.73 -10.86 9.91
N CYS A 80 -3.87 -9.98 8.92
CA CYS A 80 -2.75 -9.20 8.40
C CYS A 80 -2.12 -8.31 9.48
N VAL A 81 -2.93 -7.55 10.23
CA VAL A 81 -2.45 -6.67 11.31
C VAL A 81 -1.78 -7.48 12.43
N PHE A 82 -2.39 -8.61 12.82
CA PHE A 82 -1.84 -9.48 13.85
C PHE A 82 -0.47 -10.04 13.44
N HIS A 83 -0.34 -10.55 12.20
CA HIS A 83 0.90 -11.13 11.70
C HIS A 83 2.05 -10.11 11.59
N VAL A 84 1.78 -8.84 11.34
CA VAL A 84 2.83 -7.82 11.20
C VAL A 84 3.10 -7.04 12.48
N ARG A 85 2.46 -7.38 13.60
CA ARG A 85 2.60 -6.66 14.87
C ARG A 85 4.07 -6.57 15.31
N ASP A 86 4.79 -7.68 15.22
CA ASP A 86 6.17 -7.74 15.69
C ASP A 86 7.12 -7.04 14.71
N ASP A 87 6.84 -7.05 13.40
CA ASP A 87 7.54 -6.23 12.40
C ASP A 87 7.34 -4.74 12.69
N ILE A 88 6.12 -4.29 13.01
CA ILE A 88 5.84 -2.90 13.38
C ILE A 88 6.63 -2.50 14.62
N LYS A 89 6.67 -3.35 15.65
CA LYS A 89 7.49 -3.12 16.85
C LYS A 89 8.98 -3.01 16.49
N GLN A 90 9.47 -3.87 15.61
CA GLN A 90 10.85 -3.82 15.14
C GLN A 90 11.14 -2.52 14.38
N LYS A 91 10.24 -2.07 13.49
CA LYS A 91 10.38 -0.80 12.76
C LYS A 91 10.38 0.40 13.70
N ARG A 92 9.54 0.37 14.75
CA ARG A 92 9.54 1.39 15.80
C ARG A 92 10.86 1.42 16.55
N ALA A 93 11.39 0.27 16.95
CA ALA A 93 12.69 0.18 17.63
C ALA A 93 13.83 0.73 16.74
N GLN A 94 13.87 0.31 15.47
CA GLN A 94 14.83 0.83 14.48
C GLN A 94 14.73 2.35 14.33
N HIS A 95 13.51 2.90 14.31
CA HIS A 95 13.32 4.35 14.25
C HIS A 95 13.90 5.05 15.49
N ILE A 96 13.63 4.53 16.69
CA ILE A 96 14.16 5.09 17.94
C ILE A 96 15.69 5.07 17.95
N ASP A 97 16.29 3.97 17.47
CA ASP A 97 17.75 3.86 17.38
C ASP A 97 18.35 4.89 16.41
N LEU A 98 17.69 5.11 15.25
CA LEU A 98 18.09 6.14 14.29
C LEU A 98 17.94 7.56 14.87
N VAL A 99 16.88 7.84 15.63
CA VAL A 99 16.69 9.12 16.31
C VAL A 99 17.86 9.37 17.26
N LYS A 100 18.17 8.41 18.14
CA LYS A 100 19.30 8.52 19.09
C LYS A 100 20.63 8.72 18.36
N GLN A 101 20.88 7.97 17.29
CA GLN A 101 22.12 8.09 16.52
C GLN A 101 22.27 9.48 15.89
N LYS A 102 21.18 10.05 15.36
CA LYS A 102 21.18 11.38 14.75
C LYS A 102 21.29 12.49 15.78
N GLU A 103 20.66 12.33 16.93
CA GLU A 103 20.78 13.23 18.07
C GLU A 103 22.22 13.31 18.58
N LEU A 104 22.91 12.17 18.71
CA LEU A 104 24.36 12.13 19.00
C LEU A 104 25.23 12.83 17.95
N SER A 105 24.71 12.97 16.71
CA SER A 105 25.37 13.71 15.62
C SER A 105 24.93 15.18 15.54
N GLY A 106 24.17 15.68 16.53
CA GLY A 106 23.63 17.05 16.55
C GLY A 106 22.53 17.31 15.52
N LYS A 107 21.92 16.28 14.94
CA LYS A 107 20.87 16.40 13.90
C LYS A 107 19.52 15.94 14.42
N LYS A 108 18.47 16.75 14.23
CA LYS A 108 17.09 16.34 14.49
C LYS A 108 16.65 15.31 13.45
N TYR A 109 16.04 14.22 13.92
CA TYR A 109 15.48 13.17 13.07
C TYR A 109 14.07 12.85 13.54
N THR A 110 13.11 12.92 12.61
CA THR A 110 11.67 12.80 12.88
C THR A 110 11.08 11.59 12.15
N VAL A 111 9.81 11.31 12.40
CA VAL A 111 9.09 10.23 11.69
C VAL A 111 9.01 10.52 10.18
N TYR A 112 8.92 11.79 9.77
CA TYR A 112 8.89 12.19 8.37
C TYR A 112 10.18 11.84 7.61
N ASP A 113 11.31 11.81 8.33
CA ASP A 113 12.60 11.40 7.77
C ASP A 113 12.72 9.88 7.62
N ASN A 114 11.88 9.11 8.32
CA ASN A 114 11.72 7.66 8.15
C ASN A 114 10.43 7.34 7.40
N LYS A 115 10.40 7.66 6.10
CA LYS A 115 9.21 7.50 5.26
C LYS A 115 8.61 6.09 5.28
N GLY A 116 9.42 5.04 5.44
CA GLY A 116 8.93 3.67 5.54
C GLY A 116 8.12 3.44 6.82
N TYR A 117 8.56 3.99 7.95
CA TYR A 117 7.78 3.96 9.20
C TYR A 117 6.58 4.92 9.15
N ALA A 118 6.73 6.11 8.55
CA ALA A 118 5.63 7.04 8.35
C ALA A 118 4.51 6.44 7.49
N ALA A 119 4.85 5.65 6.45
CA ALA A 119 3.88 4.92 5.64
C ALA A 119 3.04 3.94 6.48
N ILE A 120 3.70 3.14 7.31
CA ILE A 120 3.02 2.20 8.22
C ILE A 120 2.07 2.95 9.17
N LEU A 121 2.52 4.08 9.74
CA LEU A 121 1.68 4.89 10.62
C LEU A 121 0.50 5.51 9.89
N ALA A 122 0.68 6.02 8.66
CA ALA A 122 -0.41 6.56 7.85
C ALA A 122 -1.48 5.49 7.58
N TRP A 123 -1.05 4.27 7.27
CA TRP A 123 -1.98 3.16 7.09
C TRP A 123 -2.73 2.81 8.38
N LEU A 124 -2.03 2.71 9.52
CA LEU A 124 -2.64 2.40 10.82
C LEU A 124 -3.58 3.51 11.32
N ALA A 125 -3.26 4.78 11.05
CA ALA A 125 -4.02 5.93 11.52
C ALA A 125 -5.27 6.23 10.67
N PHE A 126 -5.23 5.91 9.38
CA PHE A 126 -6.32 6.26 8.45
C PHE A 126 -6.93 5.04 7.76
N CYS A 127 -6.11 4.21 7.10
CA CYS A 127 -6.61 3.08 6.31
C CYS A 127 -7.31 2.04 7.19
N LEU A 128 -6.64 1.58 8.25
CA LEU A 128 -7.16 0.58 9.18
C LEU A 128 -8.51 0.99 9.80
N PRO A 129 -8.65 2.15 10.47
CA PRO A 129 -9.93 2.52 11.08
C PRO A 129 -11.02 2.77 10.03
N GLY A 130 -10.69 3.35 8.87
CA GLY A 130 -11.66 3.54 7.78
C GLY A 130 -12.19 2.21 7.23
N SER A 131 -11.30 1.25 6.92
CA SER A 131 -11.69 -0.10 6.48
C SER A 131 -12.49 -0.85 7.53
N PHE A 132 -12.08 -0.74 8.79
CA PHE A 132 -12.79 -1.40 9.88
C PHE A 132 -14.21 -0.82 10.05
N ALA A 133 -14.33 0.50 10.10
CA ALA A 133 -15.62 1.18 10.24
C ALA A 133 -16.58 0.87 9.08
N MET A 134 -16.10 0.87 7.84
CA MET A 134 -16.90 0.47 6.68
C MET A 134 -17.40 -0.97 6.79
N GLY A 135 -16.51 -1.90 7.15
CA GLY A 135 -16.88 -3.30 7.30
C GLY A 135 -17.92 -3.50 8.39
N ILE A 136 -17.77 -2.84 9.54
CA ILE A 136 -18.79 -2.90 10.61
C ILE A 136 -20.12 -2.32 10.13
N LEU A 137 -20.12 -1.16 9.46
CA LEU A 137 -21.35 -0.57 8.93
C LEU A 137 -22.05 -1.50 7.93
N LYS A 138 -21.32 -2.09 6.98
CA LYS A 138 -21.90 -3.04 6.00
C LYS A 138 -22.42 -4.33 6.65
N LEU A 139 -21.84 -4.76 7.77
CA LEU A 139 -22.34 -5.93 8.52
C LEU A 139 -23.63 -5.62 9.29
N VAL A 140 -23.66 -4.47 9.96
CA VAL A 140 -24.76 -4.09 10.86
C VAL A 140 -25.96 -3.52 10.10
N THR A 141 -25.72 -2.82 8.98
CA THR A 141 -26.77 -2.08 8.26
C THR A 141 -26.83 -2.47 6.79
N ASN A 142 -28.03 -2.46 6.22
CA ASN A 142 -28.25 -2.76 4.80
C ASN A 142 -28.31 -1.49 3.93
N ASP A 143 -28.45 -0.30 4.52
CA ASP A 143 -28.76 0.93 3.76
C ASP A 143 -27.54 1.84 3.57
N GLN A 144 -26.41 1.53 4.23
CA GLN A 144 -25.20 2.33 4.13
C GLN A 144 -24.48 2.03 2.80
N ARG A 145 -24.37 3.05 1.95
CA ARG A 145 -23.80 3.00 0.60
C ARG A 145 -22.87 4.18 0.33
N VAL A 146 -21.76 3.93 -0.37
CA VAL A 146 -20.80 4.95 -0.80
C VAL A 146 -21.47 5.87 -1.83
N GLY A 147 -21.32 7.18 -1.67
CA GLY A 147 -21.97 8.19 -2.52
C GLY A 147 -23.45 8.42 -2.21
N GLN A 148 -24.05 7.63 -1.33
CA GLN A 148 -25.47 7.75 -0.94
C GLN A 148 -25.66 8.10 0.54
N THR A 149 -24.72 7.67 1.40
CA THR A 149 -24.74 7.97 2.83
C THR A 149 -23.44 8.64 3.26
N TRP A 150 -23.54 9.63 4.16
CA TRP A 150 -22.38 10.39 4.65
C TRP A 150 -21.35 9.51 5.35
N ALA A 151 -21.78 8.67 6.30
CA ALA A 151 -20.88 7.86 7.11
C ALA A 151 -20.02 6.91 6.25
N MET A 152 -20.66 6.14 5.36
CA MET A 152 -19.96 5.22 4.45
C MET A 152 -18.99 5.97 3.53
N THR A 153 -19.39 7.13 3.01
CA THR A 153 -18.57 7.96 2.10
C THR A 153 -17.35 8.55 2.79
N VAL A 154 -17.49 9.04 4.02
CA VAL A 154 -16.38 9.55 4.83
C VAL A 154 -15.38 8.44 5.13
N PHE A 155 -15.84 7.28 5.59
CA PHE A 155 -14.93 6.17 5.89
C PHE A 155 -14.23 5.62 4.64
N PHE A 156 -14.95 5.58 3.51
CA PHE A 156 -14.37 5.24 2.21
C PHE A 156 -13.22 6.18 1.83
N PHE A 157 -13.44 7.49 1.95
CA PHE A 157 -12.42 8.49 1.66
C PHE A 157 -11.22 8.38 2.61
N VAL A 158 -11.45 8.31 3.92
CA VAL A 158 -10.38 8.18 4.93
C VAL A 158 -9.53 6.93 4.67
N ALA A 159 -10.18 5.82 4.34
CA ALA A 159 -9.46 4.59 4.07
C ALA A 159 -8.62 4.66 2.79
N LYS A 160 -9.17 5.22 1.71
CA LYS A 160 -8.42 5.47 0.46
C LYS A 160 -7.24 6.41 0.71
N LEU A 161 -7.47 7.52 1.40
CA LEU A 161 -6.42 8.48 1.77
C LEU A 161 -5.27 7.77 2.49
N GLY A 162 -5.57 7.00 3.52
CA GLY A 162 -4.56 6.25 4.27
C GLY A 162 -3.77 5.27 3.41
N PHE A 163 -4.44 4.54 2.52
CA PHE A 163 -3.79 3.58 1.62
C PHE A 163 -2.83 4.26 0.64
N TYR A 164 -3.31 5.26 -0.11
CA TYR A 164 -2.49 5.92 -1.13
C TYR A 164 -1.38 6.79 -0.55
N LEU A 165 -1.61 7.43 0.61
CA LEU A 165 -0.57 8.13 1.35
C LEU A 165 0.54 7.16 1.80
N SER A 166 0.15 5.99 2.33
CA SER A 166 1.10 4.94 2.70
C SER A 166 1.89 4.45 1.49
N ALA A 167 1.24 4.15 0.37
CA ALA A 167 1.90 3.69 -0.85
C ALA A 167 2.91 4.73 -1.38
N PHE A 168 2.51 6.00 -1.40
CA PHE A 168 3.35 7.13 -1.81
C PHE A 168 4.59 7.29 -0.94
N LEU A 169 4.45 7.19 0.39
CA LEU A 169 5.58 7.31 1.31
C LEU A 169 6.54 6.11 1.20
N TYR A 170 5.99 4.92 0.95
CA TYR A 170 6.75 3.67 0.97
C TYR A 170 7.57 3.42 -0.30
N GLN A 171 6.97 3.46 -1.49
CA GLN A 171 7.61 3.01 -2.72
C GLN A 171 8.89 3.78 -3.09
N PRO A 172 8.90 5.13 -3.09
CA PRO A 172 10.10 5.90 -3.41
C PRO A 172 11.20 5.69 -2.35
N GLN A 173 10.83 5.49 -1.08
CA GLN A 173 11.78 5.25 0.00
C GLN A 173 12.45 3.87 -0.12
N LEU A 174 11.69 2.85 -0.49
CA LEU A 174 12.24 1.52 -0.76
C LEU A 174 13.29 1.61 -1.88
N LEU A 175 12.94 2.29 -2.98
CA LEU A 175 13.85 2.47 -4.12
C LEU A 175 15.10 3.28 -3.74
N ALA A 176 14.93 4.36 -2.97
CA ALA A 176 16.03 5.18 -2.46
C ALA A 176 16.97 4.40 -1.53
N THR A 177 16.42 3.50 -0.72
CA THR A 177 17.22 2.68 0.20
C THR A 177 18.03 1.62 -0.55
N ILE A 178 17.43 1.01 -1.57
CA ILE A 178 18.05 -0.06 -2.35
C ILE A 178 19.18 0.46 -3.24
N LEU A 179 18.94 1.58 -3.91
CA LEU A 179 19.90 2.11 -4.88
C LEU A 179 21.02 2.92 -4.25
N LYS A 180 21.01 3.10 -2.93
CA LYS A 180 21.96 3.95 -2.19
C LYS A 180 23.40 3.59 -2.58
N GLY A 181 24.08 4.53 -3.27
CA GLY A 181 25.46 4.38 -3.72
C GLY A 181 25.65 4.38 -5.24
N SER A 182 24.57 4.38 -6.03
CA SER A 182 24.64 4.58 -7.49
C SER A 182 24.44 6.05 -7.88
N ARG A 183 25.29 6.62 -8.73
CA ARG A 183 25.12 8.00 -9.25
C ARG A 183 23.88 8.16 -10.14
N SER A 184 23.47 7.12 -10.87
CA SER A 184 22.27 7.15 -11.72
C SER A 184 20.94 7.07 -10.93
N GLN A 185 21.02 6.95 -9.61
CA GLN A 185 19.89 6.76 -8.71
C GLN A 185 18.99 8.00 -8.58
N ALA A 186 19.57 9.20 -8.55
CA ALA A 186 18.86 10.41 -8.14
C ALA A 186 17.68 10.72 -9.07
N ALA A 187 17.91 10.64 -10.38
CA ALA A 187 16.87 10.86 -11.39
C ALA A 187 15.73 9.83 -11.27
N LEU A 188 16.06 8.54 -11.10
CA LEU A 188 15.04 7.49 -11.01
C LEU A 188 14.17 7.62 -9.74
N VAL A 189 14.80 7.92 -8.60
CA VAL A 189 14.08 8.14 -7.33
C VAL A 189 13.21 9.39 -7.43
N HIS A 190 13.71 10.45 -8.07
CA HIS A 190 12.95 11.68 -8.29
C HIS A 190 11.72 11.44 -9.19
N SER A 191 11.91 10.80 -10.35
CA SER A 191 10.80 10.44 -11.25
C SER A 191 9.77 9.55 -10.55
N SER A 192 10.22 8.52 -9.80
CA SER A 192 9.32 7.65 -9.02
C SER A 192 8.51 8.44 -8.00
N ARG A 193 9.11 9.47 -7.37
CA ARG A 193 8.42 10.34 -6.41
C ARG A 193 7.37 11.21 -7.08
N ILE A 194 7.68 11.81 -8.24
CA ILE A 194 6.70 12.60 -9.00
C ILE A 194 5.53 11.72 -9.42
N TRP A 195 5.80 10.56 -10.00
CA TRP A 195 4.76 9.63 -10.44
C TRP A 195 3.89 9.14 -9.27
N GLY A 196 4.53 8.75 -8.16
CA GLY A 196 3.82 8.38 -6.94
C GLY A 196 2.95 9.51 -6.39
N PHE A 197 3.43 10.76 -6.46
CA PHE A 197 2.67 11.93 -6.03
C PHE A 197 1.46 12.19 -6.93
N CYS A 198 1.65 12.19 -8.26
CA CYS A 198 0.56 12.33 -9.22
C CYS A 198 -0.50 11.24 -9.05
N ASN A 199 -0.08 9.98 -8.87
CA ASN A 199 -1.01 8.88 -8.65
C ASN A 199 -1.75 8.98 -7.32
N MET A 200 -1.07 9.44 -6.25
CA MET A 200 -1.70 9.72 -4.96
C MET A 200 -2.76 10.81 -5.09
N LEU A 201 -2.44 11.94 -5.74
CA LEU A 201 -3.39 13.03 -5.97
C LEU A 201 -4.58 12.56 -6.79
N LEU A 202 -4.35 11.89 -7.91
CA LEU A 202 -5.42 11.31 -8.74
C LEU A 202 -6.33 10.41 -7.89
N SER A 203 -5.76 9.50 -7.12
CA SER A 203 -6.52 8.56 -6.30
C SER A 203 -7.29 9.22 -5.16
N MET A 204 -6.74 10.29 -4.57
CA MET A 204 -7.42 11.11 -3.56
C MET A 204 -8.59 11.86 -4.16
N THR A 205 -8.42 12.48 -5.34
CA THR A 205 -9.50 13.14 -6.08
C THR A 205 -10.62 12.16 -6.40
N LEU A 206 -10.30 10.95 -6.87
CA LEU A 206 -11.29 9.89 -7.09
C LEU A 206 -11.99 9.45 -5.81
N GLY A 207 -11.29 9.48 -4.67
CA GLY A 207 -11.88 9.21 -3.36
C GLY A 207 -12.86 10.30 -2.88
N LEU A 208 -12.72 11.54 -3.39
CA LEU A 208 -13.60 12.66 -3.07
C LEU A 208 -14.84 12.73 -3.98
N LEU A 209 -14.80 12.14 -5.18
CA LEU A 209 -15.93 12.16 -6.11
C LEU A 209 -17.29 11.74 -5.51
N PRO A 210 -17.42 10.70 -4.67
CA PRO A 210 -18.72 10.31 -4.13
C PRO A 210 -19.37 11.40 -3.24
N PHE A 211 -18.61 12.37 -2.71
CA PHE A 211 -19.21 13.49 -1.98
C PHE A 211 -20.02 14.41 -2.89
N VAL A 212 -19.70 14.49 -4.18
CA VAL A 212 -20.46 15.30 -5.14
C VAL A 212 -21.90 14.78 -5.24
N THR A 213 -22.09 13.46 -5.22
CA THR A 213 -23.42 12.83 -5.21
C THR A 213 -24.21 13.16 -3.94
N LEU A 214 -23.56 13.23 -2.78
CA LEU A 214 -24.21 13.62 -1.52
C LEU A 214 -24.63 15.09 -1.47
N LEU A 215 -23.93 15.95 -2.21
CA LEU A 215 -24.18 17.39 -2.29
C LEU A 215 -25.12 17.77 -3.44
N ALA A 216 -25.42 16.84 -4.35
CA ALA A 216 -26.38 17.04 -5.42
C ALA A 216 -27.80 17.17 -4.84
N SER A 217 -28.59 18.07 -5.43
CA SER A 217 -30.01 18.17 -5.11
C SER A 217 -30.74 16.88 -5.49
N GLU A 218 -31.82 16.54 -4.77
CA GLU A 218 -32.60 15.31 -4.98
C GLU A 218 -32.98 15.08 -6.45
N THR A 219 -33.37 16.13 -7.19
CA THR A 219 -33.76 16.06 -8.60
C THR A 219 -32.66 15.55 -9.54
N TYR A 220 -31.39 15.84 -9.25
CA TYR A 220 -30.24 15.51 -10.13
C TYR A 220 -29.32 14.45 -9.54
N ARG A 221 -29.72 13.85 -8.42
CA ARG A 221 -28.86 12.95 -7.66
C ARG A 221 -28.48 11.71 -8.45
N ASP A 222 -29.43 11.12 -9.18
CA ASP A 222 -29.20 9.89 -9.94
C ASP A 222 -28.31 10.12 -11.16
N GLU A 223 -28.57 11.17 -11.94
CA GLU A 223 -27.70 11.58 -13.06
C GLU A 223 -26.28 11.88 -12.58
N THR A 224 -26.16 12.60 -11.46
CA THR A 224 -24.86 12.88 -10.84
C THR A 224 -24.18 11.59 -10.39
N ALA A 225 -24.92 10.65 -9.78
CA ALA A 225 -24.38 9.36 -9.34
C ALA A 225 -23.83 8.53 -10.51
N GLN A 226 -24.52 8.50 -11.65
CA GLN A 226 -24.06 7.83 -12.86
C GLN A 226 -22.77 8.46 -13.41
N LEU A 227 -22.74 9.79 -13.52
CA LEU A 227 -21.54 10.51 -13.98
C LEU A 227 -20.35 10.25 -13.04
N ILE A 228 -20.58 10.35 -11.73
CA ILE A 228 -19.56 10.11 -10.71
C ILE A 228 -19.07 8.67 -10.75
N TYR A 229 -19.94 7.69 -10.95
CA TYR A 229 -19.55 6.29 -11.13
C TYR A 229 -18.64 6.10 -12.35
N ILE A 230 -19.00 6.66 -13.51
CA ILE A 230 -18.20 6.56 -14.74
C ILE A 230 -16.83 7.20 -14.53
N LEU A 231 -16.78 8.42 -13.99
CA LEU A 231 -15.54 9.13 -13.69
C LEU A 231 -14.68 8.37 -12.69
N TYR A 232 -15.30 7.80 -11.65
CA TYR A 232 -14.63 7.00 -10.64
C TYR A 232 -14.02 5.73 -11.25
N MET A 233 -14.77 5.01 -12.08
CA MET A 233 -14.32 3.78 -12.73
C MET A 233 -13.21 4.06 -13.75
N ALA A 234 -13.42 5.01 -14.66
CA ALA A 234 -12.42 5.40 -15.66
C ALA A 234 -11.14 5.94 -15.00
N GLY A 235 -11.28 6.77 -13.98
CA GLY A 235 -10.16 7.26 -13.20
C GLY A 235 -9.42 6.14 -12.46
N SER A 236 -10.14 5.14 -11.94
CA SER A 236 -9.54 3.98 -11.27
C SER A 236 -8.77 3.10 -12.25
N VAL A 237 -9.29 2.88 -13.48
CA VAL A 237 -8.56 2.21 -14.56
C VAL A 237 -7.28 2.98 -14.89
N LEU A 238 -7.38 4.30 -15.09
CA LEU A 238 -6.23 5.15 -15.38
C LEU A 238 -5.18 5.11 -14.26
N SER A 239 -5.62 5.23 -13.00
CA SER A 239 -4.73 5.15 -11.83
C SER A 239 -4.01 3.80 -11.76
N MET A 240 -4.72 2.69 -12.00
CA MET A 240 -4.10 1.36 -12.01
C MET A 240 -3.13 1.18 -13.18
N LEU A 241 -3.42 1.74 -14.36
CA LEU A 241 -2.51 1.76 -15.49
C LEU A 241 -1.23 2.53 -15.15
N VAL A 242 -1.36 3.75 -14.64
CA VAL A 242 -0.22 4.59 -14.22
C VAL A 242 0.61 3.86 -13.16
N PHE A 243 -0.04 3.25 -12.17
CA PHE A 243 0.62 2.49 -11.11
C PHE A 243 1.35 1.23 -11.64
N GLY A 244 0.74 0.50 -12.57
CA GLY A 244 1.34 -0.66 -13.22
C GLY A 244 2.54 -0.30 -14.09
N VAL A 245 2.42 0.76 -14.91
CA VAL A 245 3.53 1.29 -15.73
C VAL A 245 4.66 1.77 -14.84
N GLN A 246 4.37 2.48 -13.74
CA GLN A 246 5.37 2.91 -12.77
C GLN A 246 6.15 1.72 -12.20
N ALA A 247 5.45 0.65 -11.77
CA ALA A 247 6.08 -0.56 -11.24
C ALA A 247 6.98 -1.24 -12.29
N LEU A 248 6.52 -1.33 -13.54
CA LEU A 248 7.28 -1.91 -14.66
C LEU A 248 8.54 -1.10 -14.97
N VAL A 249 8.43 0.22 -15.08
CA VAL A 249 9.58 1.12 -15.34
C VAL A 249 10.61 1.00 -14.22
N ILE A 250 10.17 1.01 -12.96
CA ILE A 250 11.07 0.81 -11.80
C ILE A 250 11.76 -0.55 -11.90
N GLN A 251 11.03 -1.62 -12.24
CA GLN A 251 11.59 -2.97 -12.37
C GLN A 251 12.64 -3.05 -13.48
N ILE A 252 12.36 -2.50 -14.67
CA ILE A 252 13.29 -2.48 -15.80
C ILE A 252 14.56 -1.71 -15.44
N GLN A 253 14.41 -0.50 -14.90
CA GLN A 253 15.55 0.35 -14.53
C GLN A 253 16.38 -0.28 -13.41
N PHE A 254 15.71 -0.88 -12.42
CA PHE A 254 16.39 -1.59 -11.35
C PHE A 254 17.19 -2.79 -11.88
N ASN A 255 16.61 -3.59 -12.76
CA ASN A 255 17.30 -4.72 -13.38
C ASN A 255 18.49 -4.28 -14.23
N LYS A 256 18.41 -3.13 -14.91
CA LYS A 256 19.52 -2.55 -15.66
C LYS A 256 20.67 -2.14 -14.74
N ILE A 257 20.37 -1.45 -13.62
CA ILE A 257 21.38 -1.02 -12.64
C ILE A 257 22.02 -2.24 -11.95
N MET A 258 21.21 -3.22 -11.55
CA MET A 258 21.66 -4.45 -10.88
C MET A 258 22.14 -5.54 -11.85
N GLY A 259 22.16 -5.27 -13.16
CA GLY A 259 22.71 -6.15 -14.18
C GLY A 259 24.18 -5.87 -14.48
N GLY A 260 24.69 -4.69 -14.08
CA GLY A 260 26.10 -4.34 -14.24
C GLY A 260 27.04 -5.10 -13.29
N GLU A 261 28.35 -5.03 -13.58
CA GLU A 261 29.43 -5.77 -12.87
C GLU A 261 29.44 -5.62 -11.34
N MET A 262 28.82 -4.59 -10.77
CA MET A 262 28.78 -4.38 -9.32
C MET A 262 27.81 -5.31 -8.56
N ALA A 263 26.81 -5.91 -9.21
CA ALA A 263 25.80 -6.71 -8.52
C ALA A 263 26.19 -8.18 -8.32
N SER A 264 27.11 -8.72 -9.11
CA SER A 264 27.39 -10.17 -9.16
C SER A 264 28.19 -10.73 -7.99
N LYS A 265 28.66 -9.90 -7.05
CA LYS A 265 29.62 -10.34 -6.01
C LYS A 265 29.07 -10.40 -4.58
N SER A 266 27.84 -9.94 -4.29
CA SER A 266 27.32 -9.90 -2.93
C SER A 266 25.99 -10.62 -2.78
N LYS A 267 25.94 -11.69 -1.95
CA LYS A 267 24.69 -12.40 -1.58
C LYS A 267 23.58 -11.45 -1.10
N ARG A 268 23.96 -10.37 -0.41
CA ARG A 268 23.02 -9.35 0.08
C ARG A 268 22.37 -8.56 -1.07
N ALA A 269 23.13 -8.26 -2.13
CA ALA A 269 22.62 -7.57 -3.30
C ALA A 269 21.58 -8.44 -4.03
N ASP A 270 21.83 -9.75 -4.12
CA ASP A 270 20.89 -10.72 -4.69
C ASP A 270 19.60 -10.84 -3.87
N GLU A 271 19.70 -10.93 -2.54
CA GLU A 271 18.51 -10.95 -1.67
C GLU A 271 17.65 -9.69 -1.83
N ILE A 272 18.29 -8.51 -1.91
CA ILE A 272 17.59 -7.24 -2.13
C ILE A 272 16.94 -7.24 -3.52
N LYS A 273 17.66 -7.71 -4.55
CA LYS A 273 17.16 -7.81 -5.92
C LYS A 273 15.93 -8.72 -6.00
N GLN A 274 16.00 -9.89 -5.37
CA GLN A 274 14.90 -10.85 -5.35
C GLN A 274 13.68 -10.28 -4.63
N LYS A 275 13.86 -9.65 -3.45
CA LYS A 275 12.76 -9.02 -2.70
C LYS A 275 12.11 -7.88 -3.47
N LEU A 276 12.90 -7.00 -4.08
CA LEU A 276 12.36 -5.87 -4.84
C LEU A 276 11.65 -6.34 -6.11
N SER A 277 12.25 -7.26 -6.87
CA SER A 277 11.65 -7.81 -8.09
C SER A 277 10.34 -8.53 -7.77
N SER A 278 10.30 -9.31 -6.69
CA SER A 278 9.08 -9.97 -6.20
C SER A 278 8.00 -8.94 -5.82
N PHE A 279 8.38 -7.87 -5.11
CA PHE A 279 7.46 -6.79 -4.73
C PHE A 279 6.89 -6.05 -5.95
N GLN A 280 7.76 -5.66 -6.91
CA GLN A 280 7.33 -4.96 -8.12
C GLN A 280 6.48 -5.84 -9.02
N ARG A 281 6.83 -7.12 -9.21
CA ARG A 281 6.00 -8.07 -9.96
C ARG A 281 4.63 -8.24 -9.32
N GLY A 282 4.57 -8.36 -7.99
CA GLY A 282 3.31 -8.43 -7.27
C GLY A 282 2.46 -7.16 -7.43
N THR A 283 3.10 -5.99 -7.38
CA THR A 283 2.44 -4.69 -7.58
C THR A 283 1.89 -4.57 -9.01
N TYR A 284 2.69 -4.93 -10.02
CA TYR A 284 2.27 -4.94 -11.42
C TYR A 284 1.10 -5.88 -11.65
N THR A 285 1.19 -7.15 -11.20
CA THR A 285 0.09 -8.11 -11.34
C THR A 285 -1.20 -7.61 -10.68
N GLN A 286 -1.11 -7.03 -9.48
CA GLN A 286 -2.27 -6.47 -8.81
C GLN A 286 -2.87 -5.28 -9.57
N ALA A 287 -2.03 -4.35 -10.01
CA ALA A 287 -2.47 -3.18 -10.78
C ALA A 287 -3.18 -3.60 -12.07
N THR A 288 -2.62 -4.57 -12.80
CA THR A 288 -3.23 -5.12 -14.02
C THR A 288 -4.55 -5.81 -13.71
N VAL A 289 -4.61 -6.71 -12.72
CA VAL A 289 -5.85 -7.43 -12.39
C VAL A 289 -6.94 -6.47 -11.91
N GLN A 290 -6.63 -5.54 -11.01
CA GLN A 290 -7.59 -4.55 -10.54
C GLN A 290 -8.03 -3.61 -11.67
N GLY A 291 -7.09 -3.13 -12.49
CA GLY A 291 -7.40 -2.29 -13.65
C GLY A 291 -8.31 -2.99 -14.65
N LEU A 292 -8.08 -4.27 -14.92
CA LEU A 292 -8.98 -5.08 -15.76
C LEU A 292 -10.37 -5.20 -15.13
N ILE A 293 -10.47 -5.48 -13.84
CA ILE A 293 -11.78 -5.58 -13.17
C ILE A 293 -12.51 -4.23 -13.23
N TYR A 294 -11.85 -3.11 -12.90
CA TYR A 294 -12.44 -1.78 -13.06
C TYR A 294 -12.86 -1.49 -14.50
N GLY A 295 -12.08 -1.95 -15.49
CA GLY A 295 -12.44 -1.84 -16.90
C GLY A 295 -13.69 -2.64 -17.25
N ILE A 296 -13.83 -3.86 -16.74
CA ILE A 296 -15.05 -4.67 -16.91
C ILE A 296 -16.25 -3.94 -16.28
N PHE A 297 -16.11 -3.43 -15.04
CA PHE A 297 -17.16 -2.64 -14.38
C PHE A 297 -17.47 -1.32 -15.08
N LEU A 298 -16.54 -0.75 -15.85
CA LEU A 298 -16.77 0.44 -16.66
C LEU A 298 -17.56 0.11 -17.93
N PHE A 299 -17.17 -0.94 -18.65
CA PHE A 299 -17.71 -1.25 -19.98
C PHE A 299 -18.85 -2.26 -20.00
N VAL A 300 -19.15 -2.93 -18.88
CA VAL A 300 -20.27 -3.88 -18.76
C VAL A 300 -21.36 -3.30 -17.84
N PRO A 301 -22.34 -2.55 -18.39
CA PRO A 301 -23.47 -1.99 -17.65
C PRO A 301 -24.20 -2.95 -16.70
N ALA A 302 -24.34 -4.23 -17.06
CA ALA A 302 -24.93 -5.25 -16.19
C ALA A 302 -24.20 -5.48 -14.85
N LEU A 303 -22.99 -4.92 -14.68
CA LEU A 303 -22.21 -4.99 -13.45
C LEU A 303 -22.18 -3.68 -12.67
N TRP A 304 -22.78 -2.60 -13.17
CA TRP A 304 -22.64 -1.28 -12.57
C TRP A 304 -23.21 -1.21 -11.15
N ASN A 305 -24.38 -1.79 -10.95
CA ASN A 305 -25.00 -1.95 -9.64
C ASN A 305 -24.39 -3.10 -8.81
N LYS A 306 -23.41 -3.84 -9.34
CA LYS A 306 -22.74 -4.95 -8.64
C LYS A 306 -21.41 -4.53 -8.02
N HIS A 307 -21.10 -3.24 -8.02
CA HIS A 307 -19.84 -2.73 -7.46
C HIS A 307 -19.67 -3.05 -5.97
N ASP A 308 -20.77 -3.15 -5.23
CA ASP A 308 -20.80 -3.54 -3.82
C ASP A 308 -20.12 -4.89 -3.51
N TYR A 309 -20.16 -5.84 -4.47
CA TYR A 309 -19.46 -7.12 -4.31
C TYR A 309 -17.95 -6.97 -4.52
N PHE A 310 -17.54 -6.11 -5.45
CA PHE A 310 -16.13 -5.92 -5.79
C PHE A 310 -15.38 -5.11 -4.75
N LEU A 311 -16.05 -4.15 -4.11
CA LEU A 311 -15.42 -3.27 -3.13
C LEU A 311 -14.67 -4.03 -2.01
N PRO A 312 -15.29 -4.95 -1.24
CA PRO A 312 -14.56 -5.73 -0.23
C PRO A 312 -13.45 -6.60 -0.83
N ILE A 313 -13.64 -7.17 -2.02
CA ILE A 313 -12.64 -8.02 -2.69
C ILE A 313 -11.39 -7.20 -3.05
N SER A 314 -11.57 -5.98 -3.59
CA SER A 314 -10.46 -5.12 -3.95
C SER A 314 -9.63 -4.67 -2.73
N TRP A 315 -10.27 -4.53 -1.56
CA TRP A 315 -9.63 -4.11 -0.31
C TRP A 315 -8.80 -5.21 0.35
N ILE A 316 -9.15 -6.48 0.14
CA ILE A 316 -8.30 -7.62 0.53
C ILE A 316 -6.89 -7.43 -0.05
N SER A 317 -6.80 -6.99 -1.31
CA SER A 317 -5.50 -6.74 -1.96
C SER A 317 -4.71 -5.63 -1.26
N PHE A 318 -5.38 -4.60 -0.74
CA PHE A 318 -4.74 -3.52 0.03
C PHE A 318 -4.19 -4.03 1.36
N HIS A 319 -4.91 -4.92 2.04
CA HIS A 319 -4.45 -5.55 3.28
C HIS A 319 -3.22 -6.43 3.05
N LEU A 320 -3.20 -7.17 1.92
CA LEU A 320 -2.04 -7.99 1.53
C LEU A 320 -0.83 -7.13 1.14
N LEU A 321 -1.02 -6.01 0.46
CA LEU A 321 0.05 -5.05 0.17
C LEU A 321 0.62 -4.43 1.45
N PHE A 322 -0.24 -4.04 2.39
CA PHE A 322 0.20 -3.53 3.68
C PHE A 322 1.07 -4.56 4.41
N ARG A 323 0.64 -5.83 4.43
CA ARG A 323 1.45 -6.91 5.02
C ARG A 323 2.82 -7.00 4.36
N LYS A 324 2.89 -6.99 3.03
CA LYS A 324 4.16 -7.02 2.29
C LYS A 324 5.03 -5.81 2.60
N MET A 325 4.44 -4.63 2.71
CA MET A 325 5.13 -3.38 3.05
C MET A 325 5.71 -3.38 4.46
N ALA A 326 4.96 -3.89 5.44
CA ALA A 326 5.40 -3.98 6.83
C ALA A 326 6.57 -4.97 6.98
N THR A 327 6.49 -6.13 6.31
CA THR A 327 7.52 -7.19 6.37
C THR A 327 8.76 -6.91 5.53
N SER A 328 8.67 -6.02 4.53
CA SER A 328 9.82 -5.57 3.76
C SER A 328 10.73 -4.68 4.60
N THR A 329 11.58 -5.35 5.38
CA THR A 329 12.65 -4.75 6.16
C THR A 329 13.94 -5.04 5.41
N ILE A 330 14.53 -4.02 4.79
CA ILE A 330 15.96 -4.03 4.50
C ILE A 330 16.61 -3.74 5.84
N THR A 331 16.74 -4.77 6.67
CA THR A 331 17.47 -4.67 7.92
C THR A 331 18.89 -4.30 7.53
N THR A 332 19.27 -3.04 7.74
CA THR A 332 20.67 -2.65 7.79
C THR A 332 21.21 -3.18 9.11
N LYS A 333 21.26 -4.51 9.26
CA LYS A 333 22.25 -5.09 10.15
C LYS A 333 23.57 -4.59 9.57
N ARG A 334 24.13 -3.55 10.20
CA ARG A 334 25.53 -3.20 10.02
C ARG A 334 26.22 -4.55 10.23
N VAL A 335 26.84 -5.08 9.17
CA VAL A 335 27.80 -6.16 9.33
C VAL A 335 28.76 -5.56 10.33
N GLY A 336 28.63 -5.99 11.58
CA GLY A 336 29.58 -5.62 12.60
C GLY A 336 30.91 -5.96 11.97
N ILE A 337 31.80 -4.98 11.92
CA ILE A 337 33.22 -5.27 11.81
C ILE A 337 33.42 -6.29 12.91
N SER A 338 33.48 -7.57 12.51
CA SER A 338 34.04 -8.60 13.35
C SER A 338 35.41 -8.02 13.64
N THR A 339 35.58 -7.47 14.83
CA THR A 339 36.90 -7.30 15.39
C THR A 339 37.47 -8.71 15.33
N THR A 340 38.23 -8.96 14.27
CA THR A 340 39.07 -10.13 14.14
C THR A 340 39.91 -10.08 15.40
N ASP A 341 39.61 -10.98 16.34
CA ASP A 341 40.47 -11.26 17.48
C ASP A 341 41.85 -11.60 16.92
N THR A 342 42.68 -10.57 16.85
CA THR A 342 44.08 -10.65 16.53
C THR A 342 44.76 -10.78 17.88
N GLY A 343 44.98 -12.03 18.30
CA GLY A 343 45.90 -12.30 19.40
C GLY A 343 45.48 -13.41 20.34
N SER A 344 45.87 -14.64 20.03
CA SER A 344 46.60 -15.50 20.98
C SER A 344 47.15 -16.73 20.24
N LEU A 345 48.35 -16.57 19.69
CA LEU A 345 49.24 -17.70 19.47
C LEU A 345 49.87 -18.04 20.83
N SER A 346 49.30 -19.01 21.53
CA SER A 346 50.04 -19.80 22.52
C SER A 346 49.85 -21.27 22.17
N LYS A 347 50.88 -21.80 21.50
CA LYS A 347 51.29 -23.20 21.66
C LYS A 347 51.22 -23.54 23.15
N ASP A 348 50.53 -24.62 23.50
CA ASP A 348 51.11 -25.63 24.38
C ASP A 348 50.39 -26.97 24.18
N ASN A 349 51.23 -27.99 23.97
CA ASN A 349 50.93 -29.40 24.01
C ASN A 349 50.48 -29.79 25.42
N ASP A 350 49.46 -30.66 25.54
CA ASP A 350 49.58 -32.03 26.06
C ASP A 350 48.23 -32.56 26.57
N GLY A 351 48.05 -33.87 26.42
CA GLY A 351 47.26 -34.64 27.38
C GLY A 351 45.86 -35.06 26.97
N SER A 352 45.79 -36.23 26.35
CA SER A 352 44.65 -37.16 26.42
C SER A 352 44.15 -37.32 27.86
N PHE A 353 42.84 -37.21 28.10
CA PHE A 353 42.08 -38.21 28.88
C PHE A 353 40.56 -38.07 28.68
N THR A 354 39.93 -39.22 28.50
CA THR A 354 38.50 -39.51 28.54
C THR A 354 37.88 -39.21 29.89
N SER A 355 36.68 -38.61 29.94
CA SER A 355 35.58 -39.11 30.78
C SER A 355 34.23 -38.49 30.39
N LYS A 356 33.22 -39.36 30.41
CA LYS A 356 31.79 -39.04 30.38
C LYS A 356 31.40 -38.27 31.64
N ASN A 357 30.54 -37.25 31.51
CA ASN A 357 29.48 -37.05 32.49
C ASN A 357 28.32 -36.24 31.91
N GLU A 358 27.13 -36.84 31.94
CA GLU A 358 25.84 -36.19 31.81
C GLU A 358 25.48 -35.48 33.12
N GLY A 359 24.72 -34.38 33.05
CA GLY A 359 23.90 -33.92 34.17
C GLY A 359 23.97 -32.43 34.47
N ASN A 360 22.95 -31.70 33.99
CA ASN A 360 22.32 -30.50 34.54
C ASN A 360 23.11 -29.63 35.54
N SER A 361 23.40 -28.39 35.15
CA SER A 361 23.18 -27.24 36.05
C SER A 361 22.98 -25.94 35.29
N VAL A 362 21.94 -25.22 35.72
CA VAL A 362 21.59 -23.85 35.37
C VAL A 362 22.72 -22.92 35.83
N SER A 363 23.22 -22.06 34.95
CA SER A 363 24.14 -20.97 35.33
C SER A 363 23.65 -19.63 34.78
N SER A 364 23.19 -18.80 35.71
CA SER A 364 22.90 -17.39 35.57
C SER A 364 24.16 -16.60 35.22
N PHE A 365 24.09 -15.80 34.15
CA PHE A 365 25.18 -14.90 33.76
C PHE A 365 25.25 -13.71 34.73
N VAL A 366 26.18 -13.77 35.68
CA VAL A 366 26.60 -12.63 36.48
C VAL A 366 27.56 -11.78 35.65
N VAL A 367 27.15 -10.55 35.34
CA VAL A 367 27.96 -9.53 34.68
C VAL A 367 28.91 -8.92 35.72
N THR A 368 30.16 -9.37 35.74
CA THR A 368 31.22 -8.72 36.52
C THR A 368 31.63 -7.44 35.81
N ARG A 369 31.29 -6.27 36.38
CA ARG A 369 31.82 -4.96 35.94
C ARG A 369 33.28 -4.84 36.36
N SER A 370 34.18 -4.81 35.39
CA SER A 370 35.54 -4.29 35.57
C SER A 370 35.53 -2.76 35.41
N PRO A 371 36.36 -2.01 36.17
CA PRO A 371 36.42 -0.55 36.08
C PRO A 371 37.10 -0.08 34.79
N PRO A 372 36.79 1.15 34.31
CA PRO A 372 37.37 1.67 33.08
C PRO A 372 38.78 2.21 33.34
N THR A 373 39.79 1.57 32.76
CA THR A 373 41.11 2.17 32.62
C THR A 373 41.13 3.03 31.36
N ALA A 374 41.10 4.34 31.55
CA ALA A 374 41.26 5.33 30.51
C ALA A 374 42.74 5.46 30.12
N THR A 375 43.03 5.38 28.81
CA THR A 375 43.93 6.27 28.05
C THR A 375 43.97 5.78 26.60
N ALA A 376 42.96 6.17 25.81
CA ALA A 376 43.04 6.04 24.36
C ALA A 376 43.59 7.36 23.79
N SER A 377 44.70 7.26 23.07
CA SER A 377 45.45 8.38 22.51
C SER A 377 44.62 9.19 21.47
N PRO A 378 44.68 10.54 21.46
CA PRO A 378 43.82 11.38 20.61
C PRO A 378 44.07 11.28 19.09
N SER A 379 45.14 10.60 18.65
CA SER A 379 45.52 10.55 17.24
C SER A 379 44.64 9.63 16.37
N ASN A 380 44.01 8.61 16.97
CA ASN A 380 43.19 7.65 16.22
C ASN A 380 41.75 8.10 15.97
N PHE A 381 41.26 9.09 16.72
CA PHE A 381 39.91 9.63 16.51
C PHE A 381 39.84 10.62 15.34
N ARG A 382 40.94 11.34 15.09
CA ARG A 382 41.04 12.36 14.02
C ARG A 382 41.10 11.74 12.62
N SER A 383 41.87 10.65 12.44
CA SER A 383 41.95 9.94 11.15
C SER A 383 40.67 9.19 10.78
N PHE A 384 39.87 8.80 11.79
CA PHE A 384 38.56 8.18 11.58
C PHE A 384 37.47 9.21 11.26
N GLN A 385 37.55 10.42 11.83
CA GLN A 385 36.69 11.54 11.42
C GLN A 385 37.03 12.01 9.99
N GLU A 386 38.31 12.20 9.64
CA GLU A 386 38.69 12.65 8.28
C GLU A 386 38.23 11.66 7.19
N LYS A 387 38.34 10.34 7.42
CA LYS A 387 37.83 9.32 6.48
C LYS A 387 36.31 9.19 6.47
N ALA A 388 35.61 9.63 7.52
CA ALA A 388 34.14 9.61 7.58
C ALA A 388 33.50 10.86 6.95
N TYR A 389 34.22 11.99 6.89
CA TYR A 389 33.76 13.23 6.26
C TYR A 389 34.17 13.35 4.78
N SER A 390 35.21 12.64 4.31
CA SER A 390 35.64 12.68 2.90
C SER A 390 34.69 12.01 1.89
N PHE A 391 33.52 11.51 2.33
CA PHE A 391 32.49 10.93 1.47
C PHE A 391 31.23 11.80 1.37
N HIS A 392 31.26 13.01 1.93
CA HIS A 392 30.11 13.93 1.94
C HIS A 392 30.53 15.39 1.68
N GLU A 393 31.15 15.63 0.52
CA GLU A 393 31.02 16.92 -0.17
C GLU A 393 30.54 16.64 -1.60
N PRO A 394 29.33 17.05 -1.99
CA PRO A 394 29.06 17.32 -3.38
C PRO A 394 29.86 18.56 -3.77
N ASP A 395 30.70 18.46 -4.79
CA ASP A 395 31.36 19.63 -5.37
C ASP A 395 30.28 20.71 -5.64
N PRO A 396 30.50 21.97 -5.22
CA PRO A 396 29.65 23.05 -5.67
C PRO A 396 29.75 23.09 -7.20
N ILE A 397 28.59 22.95 -7.86
CA ILE A 397 28.46 23.19 -9.29
C ILE A 397 28.82 24.66 -9.49
N THR A 398 30.06 24.92 -9.91
CA THR A 398 30.40 26.16 -10.61
C THR A 398 29.59 26.15 -11.90
N MET A 399 28.61 27.04 -11.97
CA MET A 399 28.08 27.48 -13.26
C MET A 399 29.23 28.24 -13.92
N ASP A 400 29.89 27.60 -14.88
CA ASP A 400 30.64 28.32 -15.90
C ASP A 400 29.61 29.08 -16.75
N ASP A 401 29.40 30.34 -16.38
CA ASP A 401 28.98 31.37 -17.31
C ASP A 401 30.17 31.61 -18.24
N ASP A 402 30.14 31.02 -19.43
CA ASP A 402 30.73 31.55 -20.66
C ASP A 402 30.50 30.54 -21.79
N ASP A 403 29.62 30.89 -22.73
CA ASP A 403 29.91 30.73 -24.16
C ASP A 403 28.85 31.48 -24.98
N ASP A 404 29.23 32.71 -25.34
CA ASP A 404 28.82 33.40 -26.55
C ASP A 404 29.05 32.49 -27.78
N TYR A 405 28.01 32.27 -28.59
CA TYR A 405 28.17 32.01 -30.03
C TYR A 405 26.91 32.48 -30.79
N VAL A 406 27.11 33.60 -31.50
CA VAL A 406 26.47 34.12 -32.74
C VAL A 406 24.96 33.93 -32.95
#